data_AF-A0A560X3B0-F1
#
_entry.id   AF-A0A560X3B0-F1
#
_cell.length_a   1.000
_cell.length_b   1.000
_cell.length_c   1.000
_cell.angle_alpha   90.00
_cell.angle_beta   90.00
_cell.angle_gamma   90.00
#
_symmetry.space_group_name_H-M   'P 1'
#
loop_
_entity.id
_entity.type
_entity.pdbx_description
1 polymer ?
#
loop_
_entity_poly.entity_id
_entity_poly.type
_entity_poly.pdbx_seq_one_letter_code
_entity_poly.pdbx_strand_id
1 'polypeptide(L)'
;MSSDRKRDGTRQTELVCGSCRQPVETVVERHKTMGINVPHWRAGPCHNPDCEAYVPELVPADTVRPDAGRRTERPAERREMEAGPPA
;
A
#
# COMPACT_ATOMS: atom_id res chain seq x y z
N MET A 1 13.70 -33.07 -35.21
CA MET A 1 12.49 -32.36 -34.72
C MET A 1 12.39 -32.48 -33.20
N SER A 2 13.18 -31.73 -32.42
CA SER A 2 13.04 -31.68 -30.96
C SER A 2 13.82 -30.49 -30.39
N SER A 3 13.33 -29.28 -30.64
CA SER A 3 13.86 -28.07 -30.02
C SER A 3 12.74 -27.07 -29.77
N ASP A 4 11.76 -27.41 -28.91
CA ASP A 4 10.81 -26.40 -28.41
C ASP A 4 10.17 -26.76 -27.04
N ARG A 5 10.88 -27.49 -26.17
CA ARG A 5 10.36 -27.80 -24.81
C ARG A 5 10.92 -26.89 -23.71
N LYS A 6 11.67 -25.84 -24.06
CA LYS A 6 12.39 -25.00 -23.08
C LYS A 6 11.66 -23.74 -22.62
N ARG A 7 10.38 -23.54 -22.97
CA ARG A 7 9.63 -22.31 -22.63
C ARG A 7 8.25 -22.60 -22.03
N ASP A 8 8.20 -23.38 -20.96
CA ASP A 8 6.97 -23.52 -20.15
C ASP A 8 7.19 -23.22 -18.67
N GLY A 9 8.34 -22.67 -18.28
CA GLY A 9 8.57 -22.21 -16.90
C GLY A 9 7.95 -20.84 -16.58
N THR A 10 7.33 -20.19 -17.56
CA THR A 10 6.94 -18.76 -17.49
C THR A 10 5.56 -18.45 -18.08
N ARG A 11 4.71 -19.45 -18.37
CA ARG A 11 3.30 -19.15 -18.63
C ARG A 11 2.69 -18.64 -17.33
N GLN A 12 2.68 -17.32 -17.17
CA GLN A 12 1.99 -16.65 -16.08
C GLN A 12 0.50 -16.83 -16.33
N THR A 13 -0.11 -17.79 -15.63
CA THR A 13 -1.56 -17.90 -15.57
C THR A 13 -2.08 -16.62 -14.93
N GLU A 14 -2.87 -15.86 -15.68
CA GLU A 14 -3.57 -14.69 -15.14
C GLU A 14 -4.38 -15.10 -13.91
N LEU A 15 -4.08 -14.51 -12.76
CA LEU A 15 -4.79 -14.78 -11.52
C LEU A 15 -6.06 -13.93 -11.46
N VAL A 16 -7.15 -14.53 -11.00
CA VAL A 16 -8.47 -13.89 -10.92
C VAL A 16 -8.95 -13.79 -9.49
N CYS A 17 -9.75 -12.76 -9.20
CA CYS A 17 -10.42 -12.64 -7.91
C CYS A 17 -11.45 -13.78 -7.73
N GLY A 18 -11.45 -14.44 -6.56
CA GLY A 18 -12.42 -15.51 -6.27
C GLY A 18 -13.89 -15.06 -6.24
N SER A 19 -14.15 -13.79 -5.92
CA SER A 19 -15.51 -13.25 -5.81
C SER A 19 -16.03 -12.70 -7.15
N CYS A 20 -15.35 -11.71 -7.74
CA CYS A 20 -15.82 -11.04 -8.96
C CYS A 20 -15.26 -11.63 -10.26
N ARG A 21 -14.31 -12.58 -10.17
CA ARG A 21 -13.65 -13.25 -11.31
C ARG A 21 -12.95 -12.32 -12.29
N GLN A 22 -12.72 -11.07 -11.90
CA GLN A 22 -11.93 -10.14 -12.67
C GLN A 22 -10.44 -10.49 -12.55
N PRO A 23 -9.63 -10.23 -13.60
CA PRO A 23 -8.18 -10.33 -13.52
C PRO A 23 -7.66 -9.42 -12.40
N VAL A 24 -6.72 -9.93 -11.62
CA VAL A 24 -6.04 -9.16 -10.58
C VAL A 24 -4.54 -9.19 -10.82
N GLU A 25 -3.83 -8.24 -10.20
CA GLU A 25 -2.38 -8.24 -10.22
C GLU A 25 -1.85 -9.56 -9.61
N THR A 26 -0.74 -10.05 -10.13
CA THR A 26 -0.08 -11.23 -9.57
C THR A 26 1.05 -10.79 -8.65
N VAL A 27 0.92 -11.11 -7.36
CA VAL A 27 1.93 -10.76 -6.34
C VAL A 27 2.87 -11.94 -6.13
N VAL A 28 4.16 -11.63 -5.97
CA VAL A 28 5.21 -12.62 -5.69
C VAL A 28 5.59 -12.56 -4.24
N GLU A 29 5.14 -13.53 -3.48
CA GLU A 29 5.59 -13.75 -2.11
C GLU A 29 6.84 -14.63 -2.14
N ARG A 30 7.83 -14.37 -1.28
CA ARG A 30 9.00 -15.23 -1.16
C ARG A 30 9.05 -15.81 0.23
N HIS A 31 9.10 -17.14 0.30
CA HIS A 31 9.26 -17.86 1.56
C HIS A 31 10.64 -18.51 1.59
N LYS A 32 11.30 -18.41 2.74
CA LYS A 32 12.57 -19.09 2.97
C LYS A 32 12.29 -20.50 3.46
N THR A 33 12.69 -21.49 2.68
CA THR A 33 12.56 -22.91 3.03
C THR A 33 13.94 -23.53 2.96
N MET A 34 14.44 -24.07 4.09
CA MET A 34 15.76 -24.74 4.16
C MET A 34 16.92 -23.88 3.61
N GLY A 35 16.91 -22.57 3.86
CA GLY A 35 17.93 -21.63 3.37
C GLY A 35 17.76 -21.19 1.90
N ILE A 36 16.75 -21.69 1.18
CA ILE A 36 16.44 -21.32 -0.20
C ILE A 36 15.24 -20.37 -0.24
N ASN A 37 15.29 -19.34 -1.09
CA ASN A 37 14.15 -18.45 -1.34
C ASN A 37 13.25 -19.02 -2.44
N VAL A 38 12.08 -19.50 -2.06
CA VAL A 38 11.08 -20.06 -2.98
C VAL A 38 10.06 -18.98 -3.33
N PRO A 39 9.83 -18.67 -4.63
CA PRO A 39 8.76 -17.76 -5.04
C PRO A 39 7.41 -18.46 -4.98
N HIS A 40 6.41 -17.73 -4.51
CA HIS A 40 5.01 -18.14 -4.45
C HIS A 40 4.16 -17.06 -5.13
N TRP A 41 3.46 -17.45 -6.19
CA TRP A 41 2.65 -16.54 -7.00
C TRP A 41 1.21 -16.58 -6.52
N ARG A 42 0.67 -15.44 -6.14
CA ARG A 42 -0.65 -15.31 -5.51
C ARG A 42 -1.46 -14.20 -6.17
N ALA A 43 -2.78 -14.37 -6.12
CA ALA A 43 -3.71 -13.35 -6.56
C ALA A 43 -3.54 -12.14 -5.64
N GLY A 44 -3.28 -10.98 -6.24
CA GLY A 44 -3.19 -9.71 -5.54
C GLY A 44 -4.54 -9.22 -5.03
N PRO A 45 -4.55 -8.08 -4.32
CA PRO A 45 -5.77 -7.46 -3.83
C PRO A 45 -6.73 -7.11 -4.98
N CYS A 46 -8.04 -7.17 -4.71
CA CYS A 46 -9.04 -6.77 -5.68
C CYS A 46 -9.24 -5.25 -5.62
N HIS A 47 -9.12 -4.59 -6.78
CA HIS A 47 -9.32 -3.15 -6.92
C HIS A 47 -10.67 -2.78 -7.55
N ASN A 48 -11.59 -3.75 -7.71
CA ASN A 48 -12.94 -3.48 -8.18
C ASN A 48 -13.82 -2.97 -7.02
N PRO A 49 -14.30 -1.70 -7.05
CA PRO A 49 -15.07 -1.11 -5.95
C PRO A 49 -16.43 -1.78 -5.73
N ASP A 50 -16.98 -2.47 -6.73
CA ASP A 50 -18.25 -3.20 -6.62
C ASP A 50 -18.08 -4.62 -6.04
N CYS A 51 -16.84 -5.02 -5.73
CA CYS A 51 -16.54 -6.35 -5.22
C CYS A 51 -16.56 -6.38 -3.69
N GLU A 52 -17.18 -7.42 -3.12
CA GLU A 52 -17.14 -7.69 -1.67
C GLU A 52 -15.73 -7.85 -1.09
N ALA A 53 -14.77 -8.26 -1.93
CA ALA A 53 -13.36 -8.47 -1.58
C ALA A 53 -12.48 -7.25 -1.93
N TYR A 54 -13.09 -6.10 -2.22
CA TYR A 54 -12.37 -4.87 -2.56
C TYR A 54 -11.45 -4.45 -1.43
N VAL A 55 -10.18 -4.20 -1.76
CA VAL A 55 -9.21 -3.64 -0.84
C VAL A 55 -8.85 -2.23 -1.32
N PRO A 56 -9.12 -1.18 -0.53
CA PRO A 56 -8.73 0.18 -0.89
C PRO A 56 -7.21 0.31 -0.94
N GLU A 57 -6.71 1.09 -1.89
CA GLU A 57 -5.29 1.34 -2.04
C GLU A 57 -4.79 2.20 -0.86
N LEU A 58 -3.97 1.61 0.00
CA LEU A 58 -3.36 2.33 1.12
C LEU A 58 -2.07 2.99 0.66
N VAL A 59 -2.08 4.32 0.63
CA VAL A 59 -0.87 5.10 0.38
C VAL A 59 -0.08 5.20 1.70
N PRO A 60 1.19 4.75 1.74
CA PRO A 60 2.02 4.88 2.94
C PRO A 60 2.10 6.35 3.37
N ALA A 61 1.83 6.62 4.66
CA ALA A 61 1.73 7.99 5.18
C ALA A 61 3.03 8.80 4.99
N ASP A 62 4.17 8.14 4.88
CA ASP A 62 5.48 8.72 4.60
C ASP A 62 5.61 9.26 3.17
N THR A 63 4.79 8.78 2.23
CA THR A 63 4.78 9.28 0.83
C THR A 63 3.85 10.47 0.65
N VAL A 64 2.92 10.71 1.59
CA VAL A 64 2.08 11.92 1.61
C VAL A 64 2.91 13.06 2.16
N ARG A 65 3.40 13.94 1.27
CA ARG A 65 3.97 15.22 1.72
C ARG A 65 2.88 15.96 2.51
N PRO A 66 3.13 16.32 3.79
CA PRO A 66 2.16 17.10 4.53
C PRO A 66 1.94 18.41 3.78
N ASP A 67 0.68 18.75 3.54
CA ASP A 67 0.29 20.04 3.00
C ASP A 67 0.80 21.12 3.95
N ALA A 68 1.89 21.80 3.56
CA ALA A 68 2.57 22.81 4.36
C ALA A 68 1.80 24.13 4.39
N GLY A 69 0.48 24.06 4.56
CA GLY A 69 -0.48 25.11 4.18
C GLY A 69 -1.41 25.61 5.28
N ARG A 70 -1.28 25.19 6.55
CA ARG A 70 -2.08 25.81 7.64
C ARG A 70 -1.27 26.01 8.92
N ARG A 71 -0.51 27.12 8.95
CA ARG A 71 -0.06 27.73 10.20
C ARG A 71 -1.31 28.18 10.97
N THR A 72 -1.81 27.36 11.90
CA THR A 72 -2.66 27.89 12.96
C THR A 72 -1.72 28.62 13.91
N GLU A 73 -1.60 29.91 13.68
CA GLU A 73 -1.10 30.91 14.60
C GLU A 73 -1.41 30.56 16.06
N ARG A 74 -0.33 30.34 16.81
CA ARG A 74 -0.32 30.10 18.25
C ARG A 74 -0.89 31.36 18.93
N PRO A 75 -1.93 31.27 19.79
CA PRO A 75 -2.48 32.45 20.46
C PRO A 75 -1.37 33.12 21.27
N ALA A 76 -1.28 34.44 21.10
CA ALA A 76 -0.33 35.33 21.74
C ALA A 76 -0.18 35.03 23.23
N GLU A 77 1.07 34.94 23.67
CA GLU A 77 1.48 34.83 25.05
C GLU A 77 0.83 35.95 25.86
N ARG A 78 -0.15 35.54 26.67
CA ARG A 78 -0.82 36.30 27.73
C ARG A 78 0.17 36.61 28.86
N ARG A 79 1.25 37.33 28.56
CA ARG A 79 2.33 37.72 29.50
C ARG A 79 2.65 39.22 29.45
N GLU A 80 1.67 40.04 29.06
CA GLU A 80 1.75 41.51 29.16
C GLU A 80 0.82 42.11 30.24
N MET A 81 0.29 41.27 31.15
CA MET A 81 -0.60 41.73 32.23
C MET A 81 -0.11 41.24 33.60
N GLU A 82 1.14 41.54 33.93
CA GLU A 82 1.60 41.68 35.32
C GLU A 82 2.57 42.88 35.42
N ALA A 83 2.12 44.04 34.93
CA ALA A 83 2.49 45.30 35.55
C ALA A 83 1.45 45.55 36.66
N GLY A 84 1.91 45.45 37.92
CA GLY A 84 1.05 45.38 39.10
C GLY A 84 0.22 46.66 39.39
N PRO A 85 -0.82 46.57 40.23
CA PRO A 85 -1.57 47.74 40.68
C PRO A 85 -0.91 48.42 41.90
N PRO A 86 -1.02 49.75 42.03
CA PRO A 86 -0.49 50.49 43.17
C PRO A 86 -1.40 50.33 44.39
N ALA A 87 -0.80 50.23 45.58
CA ALA A 87 -1.44 50.46 46.87
C ALA A 87 -0.42 51.09 47.84
#